data_AF-A0AAD5MQK0-F1
#
_entry.id   AF-A0AAD5MQK0-F1
#
_cell.length_a   1.000
_cell.length_b   1.000
_cell.length_c   1.000
_cell.angle_alpha   90.00
_cell.angle_beta   90.00
_cell.angle_gamma   90.00
#
_symmetry.space_group_name_H-M   'P 1'
#
loop_
_entity.id
_entity.type
_entity.pdbx_description
1 polymer ?
#
loop_
_entity_poly.entity_id
_entity_poly.type
_entity_poly.pdbx_seq_one_letter_code
_entity_poly.pdbx_strand_id
1 'polypeptide(L)'
;MDTPQKYSKKLSEKQRSSIIKAAAVDASQREERIAQLCQQAGFDHDPFLKEFGLSLSLRMFETAATVIQPPQIMFGDNSKMVATQMGMDFPKWPDLVKYGRGRDDVVILFNEIANDYKQTSTNCDLVIVVLPGKNSDIYS
;
A
#
# COMPACT_ATOMS: atom_id res chain seq x y z
N MET A 1 19.35 6.81 43.26
CA MET A 1 18.37 7.00 42.19
C MET A 1 18.66 5.95 41.14
N ASP A 2 17.84 4.90 41.07
CA ASP A 2 18.02 3.83 40.08
C ASP A 2 17.83 4.40 38.66
N THR A 3 18.79 4.16 37.79
CA THR A 3 18.74 4.62 36.40
C THR A 3 17.75 3.74 35.63
N PRO A 4 16.89 4.29 34.76
CA PRO A 4 15.97 3.49 33.97
C PRO A 4 16.74 2.49 33.09
N GLN A 5 16.49 1.19 33.26
CA GLN A 5 17.12 0.14 32.45
C GLN A 5 16.20 -0.27 31.30
N LYS A 6 16.72 -0.24 30.06
CA LYS A 6 16.00 -0.73 28.88
C LYS A 6 15.76 -2.24 28.96
N TYR A 7 14.51 -2.66 28.73
CA TYR A 7 14.16 -4.07 28.61
C TYR A 7 14.61 -4.63 27.25
N SER A 8 15.40 -5.71 27.26
CA SER A 8 16.04 -6.28 26.06
C SER A 8 15.45 -7.62 25.59
N LYS A 9 14.56 -8.24 26.38
CA LYS A 9 13.95 -9.53 26.02
C LYS A 9 12.74 -9.32 25.10
N LYS A 10 12.38 -10.36 24.35
CA LYS A 10 11.14 -10.36 23.56
C LYS A 10 9.94 -10.18 24.50
N LEU A 11 9.12 -9.17 24.21
CA LEU A 11 7.88 -8.92 24.94
C LEU A 11 6.89 -10.08 24.75
N SER A 12 6.12 -10.42 25.77
CA SER A 12 4.98 -11.32 25.66
C SER A 12 3.86 -10.70 24.83
N GLU A 13 2.90 -11.50 24.40
CA GLU A 13 1.74 -11.00 23.63
C GLU A 13 0.93 -9.96 24.43
N LYS A 14 0.71 -10.22 25.72
CA LYS A 14 0.04 -9.28 26.63
C LYS A 14 0.80 -7.96 26.74
N GLN A 15 2.13 -8.01 26.91
CA GLN A 15 2.97 -6.81 26.97
C GLN A 15 2.93 -6.03 25.65
N ARG A 16 3.05 -6.72 24.50
CA ARG A 16 2.95 -6.10 23.18
C ARG A 16 1.60 -5.42 22.99
N SER A 17 0.51 -6.10 23.32
CA SER A 17 -0.85 -5.54 23.21
C SER A 17 -1.01 -4.28 24.05
N SER A 18 -0.52 -4.28 25.29
CA SER A 18 -0.56 -3.10 26.16
C SER A 18 0.24 -1.92 25.58
N ILE A 19 1.43 -2.16 25.03
CA ILE A 19 2.25 -1.10 24.41
C ILE A 19 1.57 -0.55 23.16
N ILE A 20 1.05 -1.43 22.29
CA ILE A 20 0.34 -1.00 21.07
C ILE A 20 -0.86 -0.15 21.45
N LYS A 21 -1.66 -0.56 22.43
CA LYS A 21 -2.80 0.22 22.92
C LYS A 21 -2.39 1.57 23.51
N ALA A 22 -1.27 1.61 24.25
CA ALA A 22 -0.77 2.86 24.81
C ALA A 22 -0.18 3.81 23.74
N ALA A 23 0.39 3.25 22.66
CA ALA A 23 0.97 4.00 21.55
C ALA A 23 -0.03 4.41 20.46
N ALA A 24 -1.17 3.73 20.38
CA ALA A 24 -2.27 4.05 19.47
C ALA A 24 -3.03 5.27 20.00
N VAL A 25 -2.58 6.46 19.57
CA VAL A 25 -3.17 7.75 19.93
C VAL A 25 -3.62 8.46 18.66
N ASP A 26 -4.71 9.22 18.74
CA ASP A 26 -5.23 10.00 17.62
C ASP A 26 -4.21 11.00 17.10
N ALA A 27 -4.28 11.32 15.80
CA ALA A 27 -3.36 12.24 15.14
C ALA A 27 -3.32 13.61 15.83
N SER A 28 -4.49 14.18 16.16
CA SER A 28 -4.62 15.47 16.85
C SER A 28 -3.99 15.45 18.24
N GLN A 29 -4.25 14.40 19.04
CA GLN A 29 -3.65 14.24 20.37
C GLN A 29 -2.12 14.06 20.29
N ARG A 30 -1.64 13.33 19.27
CA ARG A 30 -0.22 13.14 19.03
C ARG A 30 0.46 14.47 18.64
N GLU A 31 -0.18 15.26 17.80
CA GLU A 31 0.29 16.60 17.41
C GLU A 31 0.41 17.52 18.63
N GLU A 32 -0.63 17.62 19.45
CA GLU A 32 -0.64 18.44 20.66
C GLU A 32 0.45 18.00 21.65
N ARG A 33 0.61 16.69 21.87
CA ARG A 33 1.65 16.15 22.75
C ARG A 33 3.05 16.52 22.25
N ILE A 34 3.29 16.47 20.94
CA ILE A 34 4.58 16.89 20.35
C ILE A 34 4.80 18.39 20.60
N ALA A 35 3.79 19.23 20.34
CA ALA A 35 3.89 20.66 20.58
C ALA A 35 4.21 20.99 22.05
N GLN A 36 3.55 20.32 23.00
CA GLN A 36 3.81 20.46 24.43
C GLN A 36 5.23 20.02 24.80
N LEU A 37 5.71 18.88 24.27
CA LEU A 37 7.07 18.41 24.52
C LEU A 37 8.13 19.37 23.97
N CYS A 38 7.90 19.95 22.79
CA CYS A 38 8.79 20.96 22.21
C CYS A 38 8.87 22.22 23.08
N GLN A 39 7.73 22.68 23.64
CA GLN A 39 7.72 23.81 24.57
C GLN A 39 8.45 23.48 25.89
N GLN A 40 8.18 22.29 26.46
CA GLN A 40 8.80 21.85 27.71
C GLN A 40 10.31 21.62 27.58
N ALA A 41 10.79 21.26 26.39
CA ALA A 41 12.21 21.06 26.13
C ALA A 41 13.03 22.36 26.21
N GLY A 42 12.41 23.54 26.08
CA GLY A 42 13.07 24.83 26.29
C GLY A 42 14.27 25.08 25.37
N PHE A 43 14.21 24.59 24.13
CA PHE A 43 15.32 24.68 23.18
C PHE A 43 15.75 26.13 22.85
N ASP A 44 14.85 27.08 23.01
CA ASP A 44 15.12 28.52 22.87
C ASP A 44 16.03 29.08 23.97
N HIS A 45 16.13 28.39 25.10
CA HIS A 45 16.99 28.72 26.23
C HIS A 45 18.22 27.82 26.33
N ASP A 46 18.39 26.87 25.41
CA ASP A 46 19.52 25.94 25.43
C ASP A 46 20.85 26.68 25.13
N PRO A 47 21.80 26.68 26.08
CA PRO A 47 23.06 27.40 25.92
C PRO A 47 23.93 26.81 24.81
N PHE A 48 23.87 25.49 24.57
CA PHE A 48 24.63 24.85 23.50
C PHE A 48 24.07 25.25 22.14
N LEU A 49 22.75 25.21 21.96
CA LEU A 49 22.14 25.63 20.69
C LEU A 49 22.49 27.09 20.36
N LYS A 50 22.49 27.97 21.37
CA LYS A 50 22.92 29.37 21.21
C LYS A 50 24.39 29.51 20.83
N GLU A 51 25.28 28.73 21.44
CA GLU A 51 26.72 28.75 21.13
C GLU A 51 26.99 28.39 19.66
N PHE A 52 26.22 27.45 19.10
CA PHE A 52 26.28 27.08 17.68
C PHE A 52 25.41 27.96 16.76
N GLY A 53 24.76 29.00 17.29
CA GLY A 53 23.89 29.89 16.51
C GLY A 53 22.62 29.23 15.95
N LEU A 54 22.17 28.12 16.57
CA LEU A 54 20.98 27.39 16.17
C LEU A 54 19.74 27.93 16.88
N SER A 55 18.66 28.11 16.11
CA SER A 55 17.34 28.50 16.62
C SER A 55 16.26 27.58 16.06
N LEU A 56 15.31 27.14 16.90
CA LEU A 56 14.22 26.26 16.50
C LEU A 56 12.87 26.98 16.51
N SER A 57 12.04 26.69 15.51
CA SER A 57 10.63 27.06 15.52
C SER A 57 9.86 26.12 16.44
N LEU A 58 9.06 26.67 17.35
CA LEU A 58 8.15 25.89 18.21
C LEU A 58 6.83 25.53 17.50
N ARG A 59 6.63 26.01 16.28
CA ARG A 59 5.47 25.69 15.44
C ARG A 59 5.86 24.61 14.43
N MET A 60 4.94 23.67 14.21
CA MET A 60 5.07 22.68 13.14
C MET A 60 5.11 23.37 11.77
N PHE A 61 5.84 22.77 10.84
CA PHE A 61 5.96 23.29 9.49
C PHE A 61 4.70 22.93 8.67
N GLU A 62 4.12 23.94 8.01
CA GLU A 62 2.96 23.76 7.14
C GLU A 62 3.41 23.46 5.71
N THR A 63 2.81 22.45 5.07
CA THR A 63 3.12 22.07 3.69
C THR A 63 1.84 21.86 2.89
N ALA A 64 1.85 22.30 1.63
CA ALA A 64 0.76 22.02 0.69
C ALA A 64 0.84 20.55 0.23
N ALA A 65 -0.31 19.88 0.20
CA ALA A 65 -0.46 18.53 -0.33
C ALA A 65 -1.85 18.37 -0.98
N THR A 66 -1.96 17.44 -1.93
CA THR A 66 -3.22 17.15 -2.63
C THR A 66 -3.68 15.72 -2.33
N VAL A 67 -4.98 15.55 -2.09
CA VAL A 67 -5.60 14.21 -1.97
C VAL A 67 -5.91 13.69 -3.38
N ILE A 68 -5.25 12.63 -3.79
CA ILE A 68 -5.53 11.94 -5.06
C ILE A 68 -6.78 11.07 -4.86
N GLN A 69 -7.71 11.12 -5.82
CA GLN A 69 -8.90 10.28 -5.80
C GLN A 69 -8.49 8.80 -5.87
N PRO A 70 -9.06 7.92 -5.03
CA PRO A 70 -8.77 6.49 -5.12
C PRO A 70 -9.17 5.97 -6.52
N PRO A 71 -8.40 5.03 -7.10
CA PRO A 71 -8.76 4.44 -8.39
C PRO A 71 -10.07 3.66 -8.25
N GLN A 72 -10.88 3.66 -9.31
CA GLN A 72 -12.09 2.84 -9.33
C GLN A 72 -11.72 1.35 -9.45
N ILE A 73 -12.25 0.54 -8.53
CA ILE A 73 -12.10 -0.92 -8.59
C ILE A 73 -13.26 -1.47 -9.41
N MET A 74 -12.95 -2.05 -10.57
CA MET A 74 -13.96 -2.69 -11.43
C MET A 74 -13.82 -4.21 -11.36
N PHE A 75 -14.93 -4.88 -11.02
CA PHE A 75 -15.03 -6.33 -10.93
C PHE A 75 -15.78 -6.88 -12.15
N GLY A 76 -15.29 -7.97 -12.75
CA GLY A 76 -15.97 -8.71 -13.83
C GLY A 76 -15.54 -8.35 -15.27
N ASP A 77 -16.15 -9.06 -16.22
CA ASP A 77 -15.69 -9.19 -17.62
C ASP A 77 -15.91 -7.94 -18.48
N ASN A 78 -16.72 -6.98 -18.03
CA ASN A 78 -17.01 -5.73 -18.75
C ASN A 78 -16.05 -4.58 -18.41
N SER A 79 -14.98 -4.88 -17.67
CA SER A 79 -14.00 -3.91 -17.16
C SER A 79 -13.33 -3.07 -18.23
N LYS A 80 -13.11 -3.65 -19.42
CA LYS A 80 -12.49 -2.95 -20.55
C LYS A 80 -13.38 -1.88 -21.18
N MET A 81 -14.68 -2.14 -21.35
CA MET A 81 -15.58 -1.21 -22.04
C MET A 81 -15.83 0.08 -21.25
N VAL A 82 -16.04 -0.07 -19.94
CA VAL A 82 -16.32 1.06 -19.05
C VAL A 82 -15.06 1.91 -18.81
N ALA A 83 -13.89 1.27 -18.74
CA ALA A 83 -12.62 1.97 -18.60
C ALA A 83 -12.32 2.92 -19.77
N THR A 84 -12.53 2.45 -21.00
CA THR A 84 -12.38 3.27 -22.22
C THR A 84 -13.37 4.43 -22.23
N GLN A 85 -14.60 4.23 -21.76
CA GLN A 85 -15.63 5.29 -21.67
C GLN A 85 -15.27 6.38 -20.65
N MET A 86 -14.44 6.05 -19.65
CA MET A 86 -13.95 6.99 -18.64
C MET A 86 -12.59 7.63 -19.02
N GLY A 87 -12.11 7.44 -20.25
CA GLY A 87 -10.86 8.02 -20.74
C GLY A 87 -9.60 7.36 -20.15
N MET A 88 -9.72 6.15 -19.62
CA MET A 88 -8.57 5.36 -19.22
C MET A 88 -8.03 4.60 -20.43
N ASP A 89 -6.85 4.98 -20.91
CA ASP A 89 -6.15 4.27 -21.98
C ASP A 89 -5.51 2.98 -21.43
N PHE A 90 -6.22 1.87 -21.59
CA PHE A 90 -5.65 0.55 -21.32
C PHE A 90 -4.71 0.15 -22.47
N PRO A 91 -3.57 -0.50 -22.17
CA PRO A 91 -2.74 -1.10 -23.22
C PRO A 91 -3.59 -2.09 -24.04
N LYS A 92 -3.32 -2.19 -25.35
CA LYS A 92 -4.04 -3.10 -26.27
C LYS A 92 -3.90 -4.59 -25.89
N TRP A 93 -3.07 -4.91 -24.91
CA TRP A 93 -2.79 -6.27 -24.44
C TRP A 93 -3.33 -6.48 -23.01
N PRO A 94 -3.95 -7.64 -22.69
CA PRO A 94 -4.22 -8.76 -23.60
C PRO A 94 -5.36 -8.42 -24.57
N ASP A 95 -5.15 -8.77 -25.84
CA ASP A 95 -6.09 -8.63 -26.95
C ASP A 95 -7.22 -9.68 -26.87
N LEU A 96 -6.94 -10.86 -26.30
CA LEU A 96 -7.93 -11.91 -26.06
C LEU A 96 -7.89 -12.40 -24.60
N VAL A 97 -9.06 -12.58 -23.99
CA VAL A 97 -9.21 -13.13 -22.62
C VAL A 97 -10.35 -14.14 -22.60
N LYS A 98 -10.10 -15.31 -22.03
CA LYS A 98 -11.11 -16.37 -21.83
C LYS A 98 -11.01 -16.88 -20.39
N TYR A 99 -12.15 -17.25 -19.81
CA TYR A 99 -12.24 -17.71 -18.42
C TYR A 99 -12.72 -19.16 -18.37
N GLY A 100 -12.03 -19.98 -17.58
CA GLY A 100 -12.43 -21.36 -17.27
C GLY A 100 -12.99 -21.48 -15.85
N ARG A 101 -13.92 -22.41 -15.65
CA ARG A 101 -14.47 -22.77 -14.34
C ARG A 101 -13.58 -23.77 -13.61
N GLY A 102 -12.76 -24.53 -14.33
CA GLY A 102 -11.88 -25.54 -13.75
C GLY A 102 -10.79 -26.01 -14.72
N ARG A 103 -9.98 -26.96 -14.26
CA ARG A 103 -8.87 -27.52 -15.05
C ARG A 103 -9.34 -28.21 -16.33
N ASP A 104 -10.56 -28.74 -16.33
CA ASP A 104 -11.14 -29.42 -17.48
C ASP A 104 -11.43 -28.47 -18.65
N ASP A 105 -11.62 -27.18 -18.37
CA ASP A 105 -11.86 -26.17 -19.41
C ASP A 105 -10.56 -25.76 -20.14
N VAL A 106 -9.37 -26.06 -19.60
CA VAL A 106 -8.09 -25.58 -20.13
C VAL A 106 -7.90 -25.95 -21.61
N VAL A 107 -8.13 -27.20 -21.97
CA VAL A 107 -7.96 -27.67 -23.36
C VAL A 107 -8.94 -26.98 -24.30
N ILE A 108 -10.18 -26.76 -23.84
CA ILE A 108 -11.22 -26.08 -24.61
C ILE A 108 -10.81 -24.62 -24.84
N LEU A 109 -10.36 -23.92 -23.81
CA LEU A 109 -9.93 -22.51 -23.89
C LEU A 109 -8.74 -22.33 -24.84
N PHE A 110 -7.75 -23.23 -24.80
CA PHE A 110 -6.62 -23.18 -25.74
C PHE A 110 -7.08 -23.39 -27.19
N ASN A 111 -8.02 -24.30 -27.44
CA ASN A 111 -8.58 -24.51 -28.77
C ASN A 111 -9.39 -23.29 -29.25
N GLU A 112 -10.19 -22.69 -28.39
CA GLU A 112 -10.93 -21.46 -28.70
C GLU A 112 -9.98 -20.32 -29.05
N ILE A 113 -8.94 -20.10 -28.23
CA ILE A 113 -7.91 -19.08 -28.49
C ILE A 113 -7.22 -19.36 -29.85
N ALA A 114 -6.81 -20.60 -30.09
CA ALA A 114 -6.15 -20.96 -31.35
C ALA A 114 -7.07 -20.75 -32.57
N ASN A 115 -8.37 -21.02 -32.44
CA ASN A 115 -9.35 -20.80 -33.49
C ASN A 115 -9.61 -19.31 -33.73
N ASP A 116 -9.66 -18.50 -32.67
CA ASP A 116 -9.82 -17.05 -32.76
C ASP A 116 -8.67 -16.45 -33.58
N TYR A 117 -7.41 -16.74 -33.24
CA TYR A 117 -6.24 -16.25 -33.99
C TYR A 117 -6.19 -16.74 -35.45
N LYS A 118 -6.63 -17.98 -35.72
CA LYS A 118 -6.77 -18.48 -37.10
C LYS A 118 -7.82 -17.71 -37.89
N GLN A 119 -8.97 -17.40 -37.27
CA GLN A 119 -10.08 -16.74 -37.95
C GLN A 119 -9.78 -15.26 -38.20
N THR A 120 -9.15 -14.57 -37.24
CA THR A 120 -8.77 -13.16 -37.38
C THR A 120 -7.52 -12.96 -38.23
N SER A 121 -6.82 -14.03 -38.61
CA SER A 121 -5.52 -13.97 -39.29
C SER A 121 -4.49 -13.13 -38.52
N THR A 122 -4.52 -13.21 -37.19
CA THR A 122 -3.55 -12.57 -36.30
C THR A 122 -2.61 -13.62 -35.70
N ASN A 123 -1.40 -13.22 -35.32
CA ASN A 123 -0.45 -14.11 -34.66
C ASN A 123 -0.58 -14.00 -33.13
N CYS A 124 -0.42 -15.13 -32.44
CA CYS A 124 -0.35 -15.16 -30.98
C CYS A 124 1.11 -15.25 -30.56
N ASP A 125 1.64 -14.19 -29.94
CA ASP A 125 3.04 -14.13 -29.49
C ASP A 125 3.23 -14.67 -28.06
N LEU A 126 2.25 -14.47 -27.18
CA LEU A 126 2.32 -14.85 -25.77
C LEU A 126 0.94 -15.25 -25.23
N VAL A 127 0.87 -16.38 -24.53
CA VAL A 127 -0.28 -16.78 -23.74
C VAL A 127 0.10 -16.76 -22.26
N ILE A 128 -0.64 -15.98 -21.46
CA ILE A 128 -0.50 -15.94 -20.00
C ILE A 128 -1.66 -16.72 -19.38
N VAL A 129 -1.35 -17.81 -18.69
CA VAL A 129 -2.35 -18.62 -17.98
C VAL A 129 -2.32 -18.28 -16.49
N VAL A 130 -3.42 -17.72 -15.99
CA VAL A 130 -3.60 -17.44 -14.56
C VAL A 130 -4.47 -18.54 -13.96
N LEU A 131 -3.85 -19.46 -13.22
CA LEU A 131 -4.57 -20.49 -12.48
C LEU A 131 -4.99 -19.97 -11.11
N PRO A 132 -6.18 -20.35 -10.60
CA PRO A 132 -6.55 -20.06 -9.22
C PRO A 132 -5.64 -20.85 -8.28
N GLY A 133 -4.51 -20.26 -7.90
CA GLY A 133 -3.68 -20.72 -6.80
C GLY A 133 -4.28 -20.25 -5.47
N LYS A 134 -4.26 -21.12 -4.46
CA LYS A 134 -4.23 -20.63 -3.08
C LYS A 134 -2.82 -20.07 -2.85
N ASN A 135 -2.70 -18.78 -2.56
CA ASN A 135 -1.48 -18.14 -2.06
C ASN A 135 -1.08 -18.62 -0.66
N SER A 136 -1.33 -19.88 -0.30
CA SER A 136 -0.75 -20.45 0.92
C SER A 136 0.67 -20.90 0.58
N ASP A 137 1.64 -20.23 1.21
CA ASP A 137 3.01 -20.70 1.46
C ASP A 137 4.12 -20.24 0.48
N ILE A 138 4.19 -18.94 0.17
CA ILE A 138 5.50 -18.30 -0.17
C ILE A 138 6.19 -17.77 1.11
N TYR A 139 5.50 -17.78 2.26
CA TYR A 139 6.08 -17.48 3.57
C TYR A 139 5.58 -18.47 4.62
N SER A 140 6.14 -19.68 4.60
CA SER A 140 6.00 -20.70 5.65
C SER A 140 7.36 -21.32 5.93
#